data_AF-A0A920LBI7-F1
#
_entry.id   AF-A0A920LBI7-F1
#
_cell.length_a   1.000
_cell.length_b   1.000
_cell.length_c   1.000
_cell.angle_alpha   90.00
_cell.angle_beta   90.00
_cell.angle_gamma   90.00
#
_symmetry.space_group_name_H-M   'P 1'
#
loop_
_entity.id
_entity.type
_entity.pdbx_description
1 polymer ?
#
loop_
_entity_poly.entity_id
_entity_poly.type
_entity_poly.pdbx_seq_one_letter_code
_entity_poly.pdbx_strand_id
1 'polypeptide(L)'
;MPSGTGFHPSQRSYGGHACLTEDDRELGTLLIDFGGGTTSVAIFSEGQLRFAGTIRMGGLNVTRDIAKMLSISIGEAERMKAIEGSVLPAITSADQLKSLPFPSQGDNFVLSNIVSAGDHLTLPGDK
;
A
#
# COMPACT_ATOMS: atom_id res chain seq x y z
N MET A 1 -3.98 -32.79 32.49
CA MET A 1 -4.36 -32.38 31.12
C MET A 1 -5.17 -31.09 31.25
N PRO A 2 -4.68 -29.92 30.81
CA PRO A 2 -5.52 -28.73 30.82
C PRO A 2 -6.35 -28.69 29.53
N SER A 3 -7.63 -28.96 29.70
CA SER A 3 -8.72 -28.58 28.82
C SER A 3 -8.94 -27.07 28.95
N GLY A 4 -8.79 -26.32 27.86
CA GLY A 4 -9.06 -24.90 27.83
C GLY A 4 -8.78 -24.34 26.45
N THR A 5 -9.79 -24.28 25.60
CA THR A 5 -9.79 -23.38 24.43
C THR A 5 -9.82 -21.94 24.94
N GLY A 6 -8.66 -21.45 25.34
CA GLY A 6 -8.48 -20.11 25.87
C GLY A 6 -8.46 -19.09 24.74
N PHE A 7 -9.61 -18.52 24.41
CA PHE A 7 -9.65 -17.27 23.66
C PHE A 7 -9.15 -16.16 24.59
N HIS A 8 -7.88 -15.78 24.46
CA HIS A 8 -7.30 -14.67 25.19
C HIS A 8 -7.79 -13.36 24.54
N PRO A 9 -8.33 -12.38 25.30
CA PRO A 9 -8.81 -11.10 24.75
C PRO A 9 -7.78 -10.31 23.92
N SER A 10 -6.50 -10.65 24.01
CA SER A 10 -5.39 -10.09 23.22
C SER A 10 -5.33 -10.61 21.78
N GLN A 11 -6.04 -11.68 21.42
CA GLN A 11 -6.02 -12.26 20.08
C GLN A 11 -7.11 -11.66 19.17
N ARG A 12 -7.04 -10.36 18.90
CA ARG A 12 -7.75 -9.78 17.75
C ARG A 12 -6.91 -10.04 16.50
N SER A 13 -7.43 -10.85 15.58
CA SER A 13 -6.76 -11.17 14.33
C SER A 13 -6.93 -10.02 13.33
N TYR A 14 -5.81 -9.52 12.81
CA TYR A 14 -5.74 -8.51 11.74
C TYR A 14 -5.22 -9.18 10.47
N GLY A 15 -5.54 -8.63 9.29
CA GLY A 15 -5.20 -9.22 7.99
C GLY A 15 -3.71 -9.58 7.84
N GLY A 16 -2.82 -8.81 8.46
CA GLY A 16 -1.37 -9.07 8.49
C GLY A 16 -0.80 -9.66 9.79
N HIS A 17 -1.62 -10.10 10.77
CA HIS A 17 -1.09 -10.66 12.03
C HIS A 17 -0.22 -11.90 11.80
N ALA A 18 -0.54 -12.70 10.79
CA ALA A 18 0.23 -13.89 10.42
C ALA A 18 1.63 -13.56 9.86
N CYS A 19 1.91 -12.29 9.52
CA CYS A 19 3.20 -11.85 9.03
C CYS A 19 4.18 -11.48 10.15
N LEU A 20 3.74 -11.45 11.42
CA LEU A 20 4.57 -11.09 12.56
C LEU A 20 5.01 -12.34 13.34
N THR A 21 6.29 -12.41 13.68
CA THR A 21 6.79 -13.38 14.66
C THR A 21 6.41 -12.97 16.08
N GLU A 22 6.67 -13.83 17.08
CA GLU A 22 6.52 -13.44 18.49
C GLU A 22 7.50 -12.32 18.84
N ASP A 23 8.75 -12.41 18.38
CA ASP A 23 9.79 -11.43 18.65
C ASP A 23 9.45 -10.06 18.08
N ASP A 24 8.88 -9.98 16.87
CA ASP A 24 8.42 -8.71 16.27
C ASP A 24 7.36 -8.03 17.14
N ARG A 25 6.46 -8.82 17.74
CA ARG A 25 5.40 -8.31 18.62
C ARG A 25 5.95 -7.92 20.00
N GLU A 26 6.96 -8.62 20.48
CA GLU A 26 7.61 -8.34 21.77
C GLU A 26 8.43 -7.04 21.71
N LEU A 27 9.30 -6.91 20.71
CA LEU A 27 10.14 -5.71 20.47
C LEU A 27 9.29 -4.48 20.13
N GLY A 28 8.15 -4.71 19.49
CA GLY A 28 7.18 -3.71 19.10
C GLY A 28 7.20 -3.41 17.61
N THR A 29 6.03 -3.48 16.99
CA THR A 29 5.88 -3.38 15.53
C THR A 29 4.64 -2.56 15.16
N LEU A 30 4.80 -1.70 14.15
CA LEU A 30 3.70 -1.06 13.42
C LEU A 30 3.37 -1.90 12.18
N LEU A 31 2.21 -2.54 12.18
CA LEU A 31 1.66 -3.25 11.04
C LEU A 31 0.77 -2.31 10.22
N ILE A 32 1.02 -2.21 8.91
CA ILE A 32 0.18 -1.49 7.95
C ILE A 32 -0.27 -2.49 6.87
N ASP A 33 -1.58 -2.71 6.77
CA ASP A 33 -2.19 -3.63 5.81
C ASP A 33 -2.99 -2.85 4.76
N PHE A 34 -2.55 -2.89 3.51
CA PHE A 34 -3.17 -2.21 2.38
C PHE A 34 -4.25 -3.08 1.74
N GLY A 35 -5.49 -2.93 2.21
CA GLY A 35 -6.66 -3.57 1.62
C GLY A 35 -7.23 -2.81 0.42
N GLY A 36 -8.25 -3.38 -0.22
CA GLY A 36 -8.92 -2.77 -1.37
C GLY A 36 -9.69 -1.48 -1.02
N GLY A 37 -10.50 -1.50 0.04
CA GLY A 37 -11.30 -0.33 0.45
C GLY A 37 -10.75 0.46 1.63
N THR A 38 -9.83 -0.13 2.38
CA THR A 38 -9.30 0.41 3.63
C THR A 38 -7.85 -0.01 3.83
N THR A 39 -7.09 0.85 4.50
CA THR A 39 -5.78 0.51 5.06
C THR A 39 -5.94 0.33 6.56
N SER A 40 -5.57 -0.83 7.06
CA SER A 40 -5.61 -1.12 8.50
C SER A 40 -4.26 -0.84 9.12
N VAL A 41 -4.26 -0.37 10.36
CA VAL A 41 -3.05 -0.10 11.14
C VAL A 41 -3.18 -0.77 12.49
N ALA A 42 -2.13 -1.45 12.93
CA ALA A 42 -2.04 -2.03 14.27
C ALA A 42 -0.65 -1.80 14.87
N ILE A 43 -0.59 -1.58 16.18
CA ILE A 43 0.66 -1.45 16.93
C ILE A 43 0.72 -2.59 17.95
N PHE A 44 1.79 -3.35 17.93
CA PHE A 44 2.10 -4.39 18.91
C PHE A 44 3.30 -3.95 19.76
N SER A 45 3.33 -4.36 21.04
CA SER A 45 4.48 -4.18 21.96
C SER A 45 4.29 -5.05 23.20
N GLU A 46 5.37 -5.68 23.68
CA GLU A 46 5.37 -6.66 24.77
C GLU A 46 4.38 -7.82 24.48
N GLY A 47 4.37 -8.28 23.22
CA GLY A 47 3.57 -9.42 22.77
C GLY A 47 2.08 -9.09 22.61
N GLN A 48 1.66 -7.87 22.95
CA GLN A 48 0.26 -7.44 23.00
C GLN A 48 -0.08 -6.38 21.97
N LEU A 49 -1.32 -6.41 21.49
CA LEU A 49 -1.89 -5.33 20.69
C LEU A 49 -2.12 -4.08 21.56
N ARG A 50 -1.53 -2.95 21.17
CA ARG A 50 -1.66 -1.66 21.85
C ARG A 50 -2.67 -0.74 21.18
N PHE A 51 -2.72 -0.76 19.86
CA PHE A 51 -3.62 0.09 19.08
C PHE A 51 -4.06 -0.63 17.82
N ALA A 52 -5.29 -0.34 17.39
CA ALA A 52 -5.79 -0.73 16.08
C ALA A 52 -6.74 0.33 15.52
N GLY A 53 -6.63 0.57 14.23
CA GLY A 53 -7.48 1.51 13.52
C GLY A 53 -7.52 1.22 12.02
N THR A 54 -8.40 1.92 11.33
CA THR A 54 -8.59 1.78 9.88
C THR A 54 -8.74 3.15 9.25
N ILE A 55 -8.07 3.35 8.12
CA ILE A 55 -8.23 4.51 7.26
C ILE A 55 -9.13 4.08 6.09
N ARG A 56 -10.15 4.89 5.76
CA ARG A 56 -11.07 4.63 4.64
C ARG A 56 -10.46 5.04 3.28
N MET A 57 -9.25 4.57 3.05
CA MET A 57 -8.49 4.71 1.82
C MET A 57 -7.78 3.38 1.59
N GLY A 58 -7.85 2.82 0.39
CA GLY A 58 -7.21 1.55 0.03
C GLY A 58 -6.86 1.49 -1.46
N GLY A 59 -6.54 0.30 -1.95
CA GLY A 59 -6.14 0.10 -3.36
C GLY A 59 -7.18 0.57 -4.39
N LEU A 60 -8.47 0.61 -4.05
CA LEU A 60 -9.54 1.09 -4.94
C LEU A 60 -9.45 2.60 -5.19
N ASN A 61 -8.89 3.37 -4.26
CA ASN A 61 -8.65 4.79 -4.49
C ASN A 61 -7.64 4.98 -5.63
N VAL A 62 -6.54 4.23 -5.60
CA VAL A 62 -5.54 4.22 -6.67
C VAL A 62 -6.17 3.81 -8.01
N THR A 63 -6.98 2.75 -8.00
CA THR A 63 -7.69 2.28 -9.20
C THR A 63 -8.63 3.33 -9.78
N ARG A 64 -9.35 4.07 -8.94
CA ARG A 64 -10.23 5.17 -9.37
C ARG A 64 -9.45 6.34 -9.96
N ASP A 65 -8.29 6.67 -9.40
CA ASP A 65 -7.44 7.74 -9.90
C ASP A 65 -6.86 7.37 -11.28
N ILE A 66 -6.41 6.14 -11.47
CA ILE A 66 -5.97 5.63 -12.79
C ILE A 66 -7.12 5.68 -13.80
N ALA A 67 -8.30 5.17 -13.43
CA ALA A 67 -9.49 5.16 -14.30
C ALA A 67 -9.88 6.58 -14.73
N LYS A 68 -9.86 7.53 -13.79
CA LYS A 68 -10.18 8.94 -14.05
C LYS A 68 -9.11 9.62 -14.92
N MET A 69 -7.83 9.38 -14.63
CA MET A 69 -6.71 10.01 -15.34
C MET A 69 -6.63 9.54 -16.80
N LEU A 70 -6.84 8.24 -17.03
CA LEU A 70 -6.74 7.63 -18.35
C LEU A 70 -8.08 7.49 -19.08
N SER A 71 -9.18 7.88 -18.42
CA SER A 71 -10.55 7.74 -18.97
C SER A 71 -10.90 6.31 -19.41
N ILE A 72 -10.53 5.32 -18.58
CA ILE A 72 -10.79 3.89 -18.81
C ILE A 72 -11.74 3.32 -17.75
N SER A 73 -12.26 2.11 -17.95
CA SER A 73 -13.12 1.48 -16.95
C SER A 73 -12.35 1.12 -15.66
N ILE A 74 -13.09 1.01 -14.54
CA ILE A 74 -12.50 0.58 -13.25
C ILE A 74 -11.83 -0.80 -13.37
N GLY A 75 -12.39 -1.71 -14.17
CA GLY A 75 -11.82 -3.03 -14.39
C GLY A 75 -10.50 -3.00 -15.17
N GLU A 76 -10.40 -2.16 -16.20
CA GLU A 76 -9.16 -1.95 -16.95
C GLU A 76 -8.10 -1.26 -16.09
N ALA A 77 -8.49 -0.27 -15.27
CA ALA A 77 -7.60 0.39 -14.34
C ALA A 77 -7.05 -0.56 -13.26
N GLU A 78 -7.88 -1.45 -12.72
CA GLU A 78 -7.44 -2.45 -11.73
C GLU A 78 -6.44 -3.42 -12.36
N ARG A 79 -6.74 -3.88 -13.57
CA ARG A 79 -5.85 -4.76 -14.34
C ARG A 79 -4.51 -4.06 -14.60
N MET A 80 -4.52 -2.79 -15.01
CA MET A 80 -3.31 -2.02 -15.24
C MET A 80 -2.49 -1.86 -13.96
N LYS A 81 -3.12 -1.47 -12.85
CA LYS A 81 -2.46 -1.38 -11.54
C LYS A 81 -1.81 -2.70 -11.13
N ALA A 82 -2.48 -3.82 -11.36
CA ALA A 82 -2.00 -5.15 -10.97
C ALA A 82 -0.84 -5.67 -11.84
N ILE A 83 -0.81 -5.32 -13.13
CA ILE A 83 0.20 -5.82 -14.08
C ILE A 83 1.38 -4.85 -14.20
N GLU A 84 1.11 -3.56 -14.32
CA GLU A 84 2.09 -2.51 -14.66
C GLU A 84 2.38 -1.56 -13.49
N GLY A 85 1.65 -1.66 -12.37
CA GLY A 85 1.81 -0.76 -11.23
C GLY A 85 3.16 -0.92 -10.54
N SER A 86 3.88 0.19 -10.35
CA SER A 86 5.12 0.25 -9.58
C SER A 86 5.07 1.39 -8.57
N VAL A 87 5.54 1.11 -7.34
CA VAL A 87 5.71 2.13 -6.28
C VAL A 87 7.08 2.82 -6.40
N LEU A 88 8.06 2.12 -6.96
CA LEU A 88 9.34 2.74 -7.30
C LEU A 88 9.16 3.52 -8.61
N PRO A 89 9.68 4.76 -8.70
CA PRO A 89 9.78 5.46 -9.97
C PRO A 89 10.58 4.56 -10.90
N ALA A 90 9.92 3.99 -11.90
CA ALA A 90 10.64 3.25 -12.90
C ALA A 90 11.51 4.27 -13.64
N ILE A 91 12.79 3.93 -13.84
CA ILE A 91 13.65 4.60 -14.83
C ILE A 91 13.15 4.19 -16.22
N THR A 92 11.86 4.38 -16.48
CA THR A 92 11.22 4.07 -17.73
C THR A 92 11.47 5.27 -18.63
N SER A 93 12.27 5.06 -19.66
CA SER A 93 12.44 6.08 -20.70
C SER A 93 11.07 6.45 -21.25
N ALA A 94 10.87 7.73 -21.53
CA ALA A 94 9.60 8.25 -22.06
C ALA A 94 9.09 7.49 -23.30
N ASP A 95 9.98 6.79 -24.01
CA ASP A 95 9.65 5.99 -25.18
C ASP A 95 8.94 4.66 -24.86
N GLN A 96 9.21 4.03 -23.71
CA GLN A 96 8.45 2.85 -23.28
C GLN A 96 7.01 3.22 -22.89
N LEU A 97 6.82 4.38 -22.26
CA LEU A 97 5.48 4.89 -21.91
C LEU A 97 4.62 5.20 -23.15
N LYS A 98 5.22 5.68 -24.24
CA LYS A 98 4.51 5.92 -25.53
C LYS A 98 4.08 4.64 -26.23
N SER A 99 4.71 3.51 -25.93
CA SER A 99 4.38 2.21 -26.54
C SER A 99 3.25 1.48 -25.83
N LEU A 100 2.78 1.99 -24.69
CA LEU A 100 1.67 1.40 -23.98
C LEU A 100 0.38 1.56 -24.80
N PRO A 101 -0.47 0.52 -24.88
CA PRO A 101 -1.60 0.45 -25.80
C PRO A 101 -2.80 1.32 -25.37
N PHE A 102 -2.61 2.28 -24.45
CA PHE A 102 -3.71 3.00 -23.81
C PHE A 102 -3.95 4.35 -24.50
N PRO A 103 -5.23 4.75 -24.67
CA PRO A 103 -5.56 6.00 -25.34
C PRO A 103 -5.03 7.16 -24.50
N SER A 104 -4.07 7.90 -25.06
CA SER A 104 -3.60 9.19 -24.53
C SER A 104 -4.66 10.30 -24.68
N GLN A 105 -5.96 9.97 -24.58
CA GLN A 105 -7.07 10.90 -24.89
C GLN A 105 -7.42 11.83 -23.72
N GLY A 106 -6.76 11.70 -22.57
CA GLY A 106 -6.92 12.64 -21.47
C GLY A 106 -5.81 13.69 -21.47
N ASP A 107 -6.17 14.97 -21.55
CA ASP A 107 -5.27 16.11 -21.33
C ASP A 107 -4.64 16.15 -19.92
N ASN A 108 -4.96 15.18 -19.06
CA ASN A 108 -4.49 15.07 -17.67
C ASN A 108 -3.21 14.24 -17.51
N PHE A 109 -2.67 13.65 -18.59
CA PHE A 109 -1.43 12.89 -18.52
C PHE A 109 -0.20 13.81 -18.65
N VAL A 110 0.02 14.65 -17.64
CA VAL A 110 1.31 15.32 -17.49
C VAL A 110 2.21 14.35 -16.74
N LEU A 111 3.23 13.81 -17.41
CA LEU A 111 4.38 13.18 -16.74
C LEU A 111 5.16 14.28 -16.02
N SER A 112 4.57 14.84 -14.95
CA SER A 112 5.21 15.86 -14.14
C SER A 112 6.31 15.19 -13.37
N ASN A 113 7.50 15.23 -13.96
CA ASN A 113 8.78 14.86 -13.37
C ASN A 113 8.83 13.39 -12.95
N ILE A 114 9.45 12.58 -13.82
CA ILE A 114 10.21 11.41 -13.37
C ILE A 114 11.00 11.88 -12.15
N VAL A 115 10.66 11.33 -10.97
CA VAL A 115 11.43 11.47 -9.74
C VAL A 115 12.87 11.13 -10.14
N SER A 116 13.69 12.17 -10.30
CA SER A 116 15.07 11.98 -10.69
C SER A 116 15.73 11.20 -9.56
N ALA A 117 16.76 10.40 -9.86
CA ALA A 117 17.50 9.62 -8.87
C ALA A 117 18.13 10.46 -7.73
N GLY A 118 17.92 11.78 -7.70
CA GLY A 118 18.29 12.72 -6.64
C GLY A 118 17.17 13.11 -5.67
N ASP A 119 15.93 12.64 -5.81
CA ASP A 119 14.86 12.89 -4.83
C ASP A 119 15.04 11.97 -3.62
N HIS A 120 16.10 12.23 -2.86
CA HIS A 120 16.33 11.64 -1.57
C HIS A 120 15.24 12.13 -0.61
N LEU A 121 14.50 11.20 0.01
CA LEU A 121 13.59 11.51 1.11
C LEU A 121 14.45 11.92 2.31
N THR A 122 14.86 13.18 2.38
CA THR A 122 15.55 13.72 3.56
C THR A 122 14.55 13.77 4.69
N LEU A 123 14.80 12.96 5.73
CA LEU A 123 14.07 13.09 6.99
C LEU A 123 14.42 14.46 7.60
N PRO A 124 13.47 15.15 8.27
CA PRO A 124 13.77 16.40 8.95
C PRO A 124 14.82 16.13 10.05
N GLY A 125 16.10 16.41 9.79
CA GLY A 125 17.18 16.16 10.76
C GLY A 125 18.55 15.83 10.18
N ASP A 126 18.67 15.42 8.91
CA ASP A 126 19.97 15.16 8.29
C ASP A 126 20.65 16.48 7.88
N LYS A 127 21.60 16.94 8.70
CA LYS A 127 22.65 17.90 8.36
C LYS A 127 24.00 17.30 8.70
#